data_AF-J9BYQ0-F1
#
_entry.id   AF-J9BYQ0-F1
#
_cell.length_a   1.000
_cell.length_b   1.000
_cell.length_c   1.000
_cell.angle_alpha   90.00
_cell.angle_beta   90.00
_cell.angle_gamma   90.00
#
_symmetry.space_group_name_H-M   'P 1'
#
loop_
_entity.id
_entity.type
_entity.pdbx_description
1 polymer ?
#
loop_
_entity_poly.entity_id
_entity_poly.type
_entity_poly.pdbx_seq_one_letter_code
_entity_poly.pdbx_strand_id
1 'polypeptide(L)' 'MIRAILFDLDGTLLDRRQSLEQFIHDQYNRFAFHLINIEKSEYCSRFLELDNNGYTWKDKVYSTLLCEYNITTLTQE' A
#
# COMPACT_ATOMS: atom_id res chain seq x y z
N MET A 1 15.22 -0.19 -38.24
CA MET A 1 14.63 -1.12 -37.26
C MET A 1 15.27 -0.81 -35.92
N ILE A 2 14.54 -0.17 -35.00
CA ILE A 2 15.14 0.24 -33.71
C ILE A 2 15.06 -0.97 -32.78
N ARG A 3 16.22 -1.47 -32.34
CA ARG A 3 16.33 -2.42 -31.21
C ARG A 3 16.67 -1.58 -29.99
N ALA A 4 15.69 -1.30 -29.16
CA ALA A 4 15.93 -0.69 -27.86
C ALA A 4 16.13 -1.79 -26.82
N ILE A 5 17.20 -1.67 -26.04
CA ILE A 5 17.39 -2.44 -24.82
C ILE A 5 17.23 -1.43 -23.69
N LEU A 6 16.24 -1.66 -22.82
CA LEU A 6 16.06 -0.90 -21.59
C LEU A 6 16.89 -1.59 -20.50
N PHE A 7 18.03 -1.00 -20.16
CA PHE A 7 18.81 -1.41 -18.99
C PHE A 7 18.35 -0.55 -17.81
N ASP A 8 17.74 -1.21 -16.83
CA ASP A 8 17.57 -0.65 -15.49
C ASP A 8 18.94 -0.73 -14.77
N LEU A 9 19.54 0.43 -14.56
CA LEU A 9 20.82 0.59 -13.86
C LEU A 9 20.61 1.18 -12.46
N ASP A 10 19.38 1.19 -11.94
CA ASP A 10 19.10 1.57 -10.56
C ASP A 10 19.23 0.36 -9.63
N GLY A 11 20.46 -0.16 -9.58
CA GLY A 11 20.93 -0.96 -8.45
C GLY A 11 21.06 -0.16 -7.14
N THR A 12 20.36 0.96 -6.97
CA THR A 12 20.24 1.64 -5.68
C THR A 12 18.99 1.13 -4.97
N LEU A 13 19.15 -0.04 -4.34
CA LEU A 13 18.35 -0.65 -3.28
C LEU A 13 17.52 0.37 -2.45
N LEU A 14 16.40 0.88 -2.97
CA LEU A 14 15.31 1.23 -2.08
C LEU A 14 14.85 -0.11 -1.54
N ASP A 15 14.96 -0.31 -0.23
CA ASP A 15 14.23 -1.38 0.42
C ASP A 15 12.75 -1.08 0.21
N ARG A 16 12.20 -1.61 -0.89
CA ARG A 16 10.83 -1.39 -1.34
C ARG A 16 9.86 -1.83 -0.25
N ARG A 17 10.21 -2.86 0.51
CA ARG A 17 9.38 -3.35 1.61
C ARG A 17 9.40 -2.35 2.75
N GLN A 18 10.57 -1.93 3.21
CA GLN A 18 10.68 -0.92 4.26
C GLN A 18 10.02 0.41 3.86
N SER A 19 10.18 0.83 2.62
CA SER A 19 9.57 2.05 2.08
C SER A 19 8.05 1.93 2.03
N LEU A 20 7.53 0.76 1.65
CA LEU A 20 6.09 0.48 1.66
C LEU A 20 5.54 0.44 3.10
N GLU A 21 6.25 -0.22 4.02
CA GLU A 21 5.88 -0.25 5.44
C GLU A 21 5.81 1.17 6.02
N GLN A 22 6.84 1.99 5.80
CA GLN A 22 6.85 3.39 6.23
C GLN A 22 5.69 4.17 5.61
N PHE A 23 5.48 4.03 4.29
CA PHE A 23 4.38 4.69 3.59
C PHE A 23 3.01 4.35 4.18
N ILE A 24 2.76 3.08 4.52
CA ILE A 24 1.48 2.65 5.10
C ILE A 24 1.34 3.09 6.55
N HIS A 25 2.43 3.06 7.32
CA HIS A 25 2.44 3.61 8.67
C HIS A 25 2.09 5.11 8.68
N ASP A 26 2.61 5.87 7.72
CA ASP A 26 2.35 7.31 7.59
C ASP A 26 0.96 7.58 7.02
N GLN A 27 0.48 6.76 6.09
CA GLN A 27 -0.90 6.81 5.62
C GLN A 27 -1.89 6.61 6.78
N TYR A 28 -1.68 5.58 7.61
CA TYR A 28 -2.53 5.33 8.76
C TYR A 28 -2.57 6.55 9.69
N ASN A 29 -1.42 7.15 10.01
CA ASN A 29 -1.39 8.32 10.91
C ASN A 29 -2.14 9.52 10.32
N ARG A 30 -2.05 9.75 9.00
CA ARG A 30 -2.78 10.83 8.30
C ARG A 30 -4.29 10.64 8.37
N PHE A 31 -4.76 9.40 8.31
CA PHE A 31 -6.18 9.07 8.36
C PHE A 31 -6.63 8.46 9.69
N ALA A 32 -5.85 8.61 10.76
CA ALA A 32 -6.12 7.93 12.04
C ALA A 32 -7.50 8.25 12.61
N PHE A 33 -8.02 9.45 12.36
CA PHE A 33 -9.38 9.84 12.74
C PHE A 33 -10.47 8.99 12.05
N HIS A 34 -10.24 8.59 10.80
CA HIS A 34 -11.14 7.74 10.03
C HIS A 34 -10.97 6.25 10.34
N LEU A 35 -9.81 5.87 10.89
CA LEU A 35 -9.41 4.49 11.18
C LEU A 35 -9.47 4.18 12.69
N ILE A 36 -10.12 5.01 13.51
CA ILE A 36 -10.08 4.96 14.98
C ILE A 36 -10.47 3.60 15.59
N ASN A 37 -11.28 2.81 14.87
CA ASN A 37 -11.76 1.50 15.32
C ASN A 37 -10.86 0.33 14.86
N ILE A 38 -9.74 0.61 14.21
CA ILE A 38 -8.85 -0.39 13.62
C ILE A 38 -7.49 -0.19 14.24
N GLU A 39 -6.87 -1.24 14.76
CA GLU A 39 -5.51 -1.14 15.28
C GLU A 39 -4.51 -0.87 14.15
N LYS A 40 -3.54 0.02 14.37
CA LYS A 40 -2.54 0.39 13.34
C LYS A 40 -1.80 -0.82 12.80
N SER A 41 -1.36 -1.71 13.69
CA SER A 41 -0.64 -2.94 13.34
C SER A 41 -1.51 -3.87 12.49
N GLU A 42 -2.80 -3.96 12.81
CA GLU A 42 -3.77 -4.76 12.07
C GLU A 42 -3.95 -4.21 10.65
N TYR A 43 -4.24 -2.91 10.52
CA TYR A 43 -4.38 -2.25 9.22
C TYR A 43 -3.12 -2.42 8.35
N CYS A 44 -1.93 -2.19 8.93
CA CYS A 44 -0.68 -2.30 8.19
C CYS A 44 -0.39 -3.75 7.76
N SER A 45 -0.60 -4.73 8.64
CA SER A 45 -0.43 -6.16 8.30
C SER A 45 -1.39 -6.58 7.20
N ARG A 46 -2.66 -6.20 7.32
CA ARG A 46 -3.69 -6.55 6.36
C ARG A 46 -3.43 -5.92 4.99
N PHE A 47 -2.96 -4.68 4.96
CA PHE A 47 -2.53 -4.03 3.72
C PHE A 47 -1.43 -4.84 3.02
N LEU A 48 -0.37 -5.23 3.74
CA LEU A 48 0.77 -5.94 3.16
C LEU A 48 0.40 -7.34 2.65
N GLU A 49 -0.50 -8.03 3.33
CA GLU A 49 -1.06 -9.30 2.88
C GLU A 49 -1.81 -9.15 1.54
N LEU A 50 -2.66 -8.12 1.44
CA LEU A 50 -3.43 -7.83 0.23
C LEU A 50 -2.55 -7.35 -0.92
N ASP A 51 -1.54 -6.52 -0.62
CA ASP A 51 -0.54 -6.04 -1.58
C ASP A 51 0.19 -7.18 -2.28
N ASN A 52 0.35 -8.31 -1.58
CA ASN A 52 1.02 -9.51 -2.07
C ASN A 52 2.36 -9.16 -2.72
N ASN A 53 3.22 -8.43 -2.01
CA ASN A 53 4.54 -7.98 -2.49
C ASN A 53 4.47 -7.24 -3.86
N GLY A 54 3.42 -6.46 -4.07
CA GLY A 54 3.14 -5.70 -5.28
C GLY A 54 2.47 -6.47 -6.43
N TYR A 55 2.05 -7.72 -6.23
CA TYR A 55 1.32 -8.49 -7.25
C TYR A 55 -0.17 -8.11 -7.33
N THR A 56 -0.68 -7.36 -6.36
CA THR A 56 -2.07 -6.88 -6.36
C THR A 56 -2.13 -5.37 -6.64
N TRP A 57 -3.06 -4.98 -7.52
CA TRP A 57 -3.33 -3.57 -7.81
C TRP A 57 -3.82 -2.83 -6.58
N LYS A 58 -3.34 -1.60 -6.37
CA LYS A 58 -3.69 -0.77 -5.20
C LYS A 58 -5.18 -0.50 -5.09
N ASP A 59 -5.88 -0.30 -6.21
CA ASP A 59 -7.33 -0.17 -6.26
C ASP A 59 -8.02 -1.41 -5.65
N LYS A 60 -7.49 -2.60 -5.91
CA LYS A 60 -8.04 -3.83 -5.31
C LYS A 60 -7.70 -3.91 -3.82
N VAL A 61 -6.49 -3.53 -3.42
CA VAL A 61 -6.08 -3.52 -2.00
C VAL A 61 -6.97 -2.56 -1.19
N TYR A 62 -7.09 -1.31 -1.63
CA TYR A 62 -7.86 -0.30 -0.91
C TYR A 62 -9.35 -0.56 -0.94
N SER A 63 -9.94 -0.95 -2.07
CA SER A 63 -11.36 -1.34 -2.10
C SER A 63 -11.66 -2.51 -1.16
N THR A 64 -10.76 -3.49 -1.06
CA THR A 64 -10.90 -4.60 -0.12
C THR A 64 -10.83 -4.11 1.32
N LEU A 65 -9.84 -3.28 1.68
CA LEU A 65 -9.72 -2.72 3.03
C LEU A 65 -10.94 -1.88 3.43
N LEU A 66 -11.40 -0.99 2.54
CA LEU A 66 -12.58 -0.17 2.79
C LEU A 66 -13.83 -1.02 3.03
N CYS A 67 -13.98 -2.11 2.28
CA CYS A 67 -15.07 -3.08 2.45
C CYS A 67 -14.94 -3.89 3.74
N GLU A 68 -13.78 -4.50 4.02
CA GLU A 68 -13.53 -5.34 5.19
C GLU A 68 -13.77 -4.56 6.51
N TYR A 69 -13.35 -3.30 6.55
CA TYR A 69 -13.48 -2.44 7.73
C TYR A 69 -14.71 -1.53 7.71
N ASN A 70 -15.59 -1.67 6.71
CA ASN A 70 -16.78 -0.81 6.53
C ASN A 70 -16.45 0.69 6.60
N ILE A 71 -15.32 1.11 6.03
CA ILE A 71 -14.89 2.50 6.01
C ILE A 71 -15.64 3.22 4.89
N THR A 72 -16.57 4.10 5.27
CA THR A 72 -17.37 4.91 4.33
C THR A 72 -16.92 6.37 4.25
N THR A 73 -15.94 6.76 5.08
CA THR A 73 -15.45 8.13 5.20
C THR A 73 -14.24 8.43 4.32
N LEU A 74 -13.67 7.41 3.67
CA LEU A 74 -12.54 7.50 2.76
C LEU A 74 -12.87 6.82 1.42
N THR A 75 -12.19 7.25 0.36
CA THR A 75 -12.26 6.63 -0.97
C THR A 75 -10.86 6.36 -1.48
N GLN A 76 -10.71 5.36 -2.34
CA GLN A 76 -9.49 5.19 -3.14
C GLN A 76 -9.46 6.27 -4.24
N GLU A 77 -8.29 6.88 -4.46
CA GLU A 77 -8.02 7.82 -5.57
C GLU A 77 -7.38 7.10 -6.75
#